data_AF-A0A5A7NJS8-F1
#
_entry.id   AF-A0A5A7NJS8-F1
#
_cell.length_a   1.000
_cell.length_b   1.000
_cell.length_c   1.000
_cell.angle_alpha   90.00
_cell.angle_beta   90.00
_cell.angle_gamma   90.00
#
_symmetry.space_group_name_H-M   'P 1'
#
loop_
_entity.id
_entity.type
_entity.pdbx_description
1 polymer ?
#
loop_
_entity_poly.entity_id
_entity_poly.type
_entity_poly.pdbx_seq_one_letter_code
_entity_poly.pdbx_strand_id
1 'polypeptide(L)'
;MTMYFPLVVHGAMLIEPTETESKDTLDQFIASMRALAKAARADETDRFTGAPYFAPLKRLDETRAARQPILKWTAPQSQEAAE
;
A
#
# COMPACT_ATOMS: atom_id res chain seq x y z
N MET A 1 7.71 -5.71 2.89
CA MET A 1 7.70 -4.53 1.98
C MET A 1 8.92 -4.66 1.08
N THR A 2 8.74 -4.95 -0.21
CA THR A 2 9.82 -5.14 -1.20
C THR A 2 9.88 -4.01 -2.23
N MET A 3 9.25 -2.88 -1.91
CA MET A 3 9.41 -1.63 -2.66
C MET A 3 10.68 -0.93 -2.19
N TYR A 4 11.43 -0.35 -3.12
CA TYR A 4 12.71 0.34 -2.90
C TYR A 4 13.86 -0.57 -2.45
N PHE A 5 13.91 -1.81 -2.94
CA PHE A 5 15.04 -2.72 -2.76
C PHE A 5 15.29 -3.53 -4.05
N PRO A 6 16.56 -3.82 -4.43
CA PRO A 6 17.80 -3.41 -3.77
C PRO A 6 18.11 -1.92 -3.95
N LEU A 7 18.84 -1.34 -2.99
CA LEU A 7 19.10 0.11 -2.94
C LEU A 7 19.93 0.64 -4.12
N VAL A 8 20.60 -0.25 -4.87
CA VAL A 8 21.39 0.09 -6.06
C VAL A 8 20.55 0.33 -7.31
N VAL A 9 19.23 0.09 -7.27
CA VAL A 9 18.31 0.34 -8.38
C VAL A 9 17.22 1.31 -7.92
N HIS A 10 17.21 2.52 -8.51
CA HIS A 10 16.26 3.56 -8.14
C HIS A 10 14.82 3.15 -8.47
N GLY A 11 13.91 3.31 -7.48
CA GLY A 11 12.50 2.96 -7.66
C GLY A 11 12.22 1.48 -7.87
N ALA A 12 13.16 0.60 -7.49
CA ALA A 12 13.01 -0.84 -7.69
C ALA A 12 11.80 -1.43 -6.96
N MET A 13 11.19 -2.41 -7.59
CA MET A 13 10.23 -3.31 -6.96
C MET A 13 10.79 -4.73 -7.05
N LEU A 14 11.05 -5.36 -5.92
CA LEU A 14 11.45 -6.76 -5.87
C LEU A 14 10.19 -7.63 -5.79
N ILE A 15 10.03 -8.54 -6.74
CA ILE A 15 8.87 -9.42 -6.90
C ILE A 15 9.33 -10.86 -6.71
N GLU A 16 8.70 -11.57 -5.79
CA GLU A 16 8.95 -12.98 -5.49
C GLU A 16 7.60 -13.73 -5.51
N PRO A 17 7.29 -14.49 -6.58
CA PRO A 17 6.03 -15.21 -6.68
C PRO A 17 5.96 -16.47 -5.82
N THR A 18 7.10 -17.05 -5.43
CA THR A 18 7.23 -18.41 -4.86
C THR A 18 6.71 -19.53 -5.78
N GLU A 19 6.95 -20.77 -5.37
CA GLU A 19 6.67 -21.97 -6.17
C GLU A 19 5.21 -22.42 -6.12
N THR A 20 4.43 -21.94 -5.15
CA THR A 20 3.02 -22.35 -4.96
C THR A 20 2.06 -21.63 -5.89
N GLU A 21 2.50 -20.55 -6.53
CA GLU A 21 1.64 -19.76 -7.41
C GLU A 21 1.43 -20.43 -8.77
N SER A 22 0.18 -20.40 -9.21
CA SER A 22 -0.21 -20.94 -10.50
C SER A 22 0.22 -20.02 -11.65
N LYS A 23 0.40 -20.58 -12.84
CA LYS A 23 0.65 -19.79 -14.06
C LYS A 23 -0.43 -18.72 -14.27
N ASP A 24 -1.70 -19.06 -14.03
CA ASP A 24 -2.83 -18.16 -14.23
C ASP A 24 -2.76 -16.96 -13.27
N THR A 25 -2.35 -17.18 -12.02
CA THR A 25 -2.11 -16.09 -11.05
C THR A 25 -1.01 -15.15 -11.56
N LEU A 26 0.10 -15.71 -12.06
CA LEU A 26 1.21 -14.92 -12.59
C LEU A 26 0.80 -14.11 -13.82
N ASP A 27 0.04 -14.71 -14.75
CA ASP A 27 -0.48 -14.01 -15.92
C ASP A 27 -1.39 -12.84 -15.51
N GLN A 28 -2.26 -13.04 -14.51
CA GLN A 28 -3.13 -11.99 -13.98
C GLN A 28 -2.35 -10.84 -13.33
N PHE A 29 -1.30 -11.16 -12.56
CA PHE A 29 -0.39 -10.17 -11.99
C PHE A 29 0.32 -9.37 -13.10
N ILE A 30 0.89 -10.05 -14.11
CA ILE A 30 1.56 -9.41 -15.25
C ILE A 30 0.60 -8.50 -16.01
N ALA A 31 -0.63 -8.95 -16.26
CA ALA A 31 -1.65 -8.15 -16.93
C ALA A 31 -1.97 -6.87 -16.15
N SER A 32 -2.10 -6.97 -14.82
CA SER A 32 -2.33 -5.83 -13.94
C SER A 32 -1.17 -4.84 -13.97
N MET A 33 0.08 -5.32 -13.89
CA MET A 33 1.29 -4.48 -13.97
C MET A 33 1.40 -3.78 -15.33
N ARG A 34 1.09 -4.47 -16.43
CA ARG A 34 1.05 -3.87 -17.78
C ARG A 34 0.00 -2.78 -17.89
N ALA A 35 -1.17 -2.97 -17.31
CA ALA A 35 -2.23 -1.95 -17.30
C ALA A 35 -1.81 -0.71 -16.51
N LEU A 36 -1.21 -0.88 -15.33
CA LEU A 36 -0.69 0.23 -14.52
C LEU A 36 0.43 0.98 -15.26
N ALA A 37 1.36 0.28 -15.90
CA ALA A 37 2.42 0.90 -16.68
C ALA A 37 1.89 1.71 -17.87
N LYS A 38 0.82 1.24 -18.53
CA LYS A 38 0.15 2.00 -19.60
C LYS A 38 -0.48 3.28 -19.07
N ALA A 39 -1.23 3.22 -17.98
CA ALA A 39 -1.87 4.38 -17.36
C ALA A 39 -0.83 5.41 -16.88
N ALA A 40 0.28 4.96 -16.30
CA ALA A 40 1.37 5.84 -15.88
C ALA A 40 2.03 6.56 -17.08
N ARG A 41 2.18 5.87 -18.22
CA ARG A 41 2.69 6.47 -19.47
C ARG A 41 1.69 7.39 -20.16
N ALA A 42 0.41 7.28 -19.82
CA ALA A 42 -0.66 8.14 -20.33
C ALA A 42 -0.96 9.32 -19.40
N ASP A 43 -0.08 9.60 -18.41
CA ASP A 43 -0.21 10.68 -17.44
C ASP A 43 -1.50 10.65 -16.60
N GLU A 44 -2.10 9.47 -16.40
CA GLU A 44 -3.27 9.26 -15.52
C GLU A 44 -2.89 9.34 -14.02
N THR A 45 -2.24 10.42 -13.59
CA THR A 45 -1.60 10.56 -12.27
C THR A 45 -2.57 10.40 -11.10
N ASP A 46 -3.79 10.93 -11.22
CA ASP A 46 -4.83 10.89 -10.18
C ASP A 46 -5.20 9.45 -9.79
N ARG A 47 -5.14 8.52 -10.75
CA ARG A 47 -5.33 7.09 -10.50
C ARG A 47 -4.39 6.57 -9.41
N PHE A 48 -3.15 7.06 -9.39
CA PHE A 48 -2.12 6.58 -8.48
C PHE A 48 -2.10 7.35 -7.17
N THR A 49 -2.19 8.68 -7.21
CA THR A 49 -2.11 9.54 -6.00
C THR A 49 -3.29 9.33 -5.06
N GLY A 50 -4.50 9.09 -5.60
CA GLY A 50 -5.70 8.81 -4.82
C GLY A 50 -5.84 7.37 -4.33
N ALA A 51 -5.00 6.44 -4.79
CA ALA A 51 -5.06 5.04 -4.37
C ALA A 51 -4.60 4.83 -2.91
N PRO A 52 -5.15 3.83 -2.18
CA PRO A 52 -6.19 2.89 -2.63
C PRO A 52 -7.62 3.46 -2.49
N TYR A 53 -8.52 3.04 -3.39
CA TYR A 53 -9.92 3.51 -3.43
C TYR A 53 -10.90 2.61 -2.67
N PHE A 54 -10.67 1.29 -2.71
CA PHE A 54 -11.61 0.28 -2.19
C PHE A 54 -11.04 -0.52 -1.01
N ALA A 55 -9.83 -0.18 -0.56
CA ALA A 55 -9.27 -0.78 0.66
C ALA A 55 -10.03 -0.26 1.89
N PRO A 56 -10.11 -1.04 2.98
CA PRO A 56 -10.80 -0.62 4.21
C PRO A 56 -10.18 0.64 4.84
N LEU A 57 -8.93 0.97 4.51
CA LEU A 57 -8.21 2.16 4.92
C LEU A 57 -7.51 2.80 3.71
N LYS A 58 -7.35 4.12 3.74
CA LYS A 58 -6.54 4.88 2.78
C LYS A 58 -5.06 4.90 3.20
N ARG A 59 -4.24 5.69 2.50
CA ARG A 59 -2.84 5.94 2.89
C ARG A 59 -2.77 6.47 4.33
N LEU A 60 -1.97 5.81 5.15
CA LEU A 60 -1.76 6.19 6.54
C LEU A 60 -0.83 7.40 6.62
N ASP A 61 -1.01 8.21 7.66
CA ASP A 61 -0.10 9.31 7.97
C ASP A 61 1.12 8.77 8.73
N GLU A 62 2.11 8.30 7.97
CA GLU A 62 3.37 7.78 8.50
C GLU A 62 4.18 8.85 9.26
N THR A 63 4.07 10.12 8.84
CA THR A 63 4.80 11.22 9.49
C THR A 63 4.27 11.44 10.90
N ARG A 64 2.95 11.51 11.07
CA ARG A 64 2.32 11.62 12.38
C ARG A 64 2.56 10.36 13.21
N ALA A 65 2.45 9.18 12.62
CA ALA A 65 2.71 7.93 13.34
C ALA A 65 4.14 7.88 13.91
N ALA A 66 5.14 8.38 13.16
CA ALA A 66 6.52 8.47 13.64
C ALA A 66 6.74 9.56 14.70
N ARG A 67 6.03 10.70 14.60
CA ARG A 67 6.19 11.85 15.53
C ARG A 67 5.33 11.75 16.80
N GLN A 68 4.20 11.06 16.73
CA GLN A 68 3.21 10.90 17.81
C GLN A 68 2.75 9.42 17.88
N PRO A 69 3.65 8.50 18.25
CA PRO A 69 3.35 7.08 18.17
C PRO A 69 2.36 6.63 19.25
N ILE A 70 1.31 5.91 18.84
CA ILE A 70 0.43 5.18 19.74
C ILE A 70 0.89 3.72 19.74
N LEU A 71 1.73 3.37 20.72
CA LEU A 71 2.41 2.06 20.76
C LEU A 71 1.63 0.96 21.47
N LYS A 72 0.54 1.31 22.15
CA LYS A 72 -0.34 0.37 22.83
C LYS A 72 -1.79 0.75 22.61
N TRP A 73 -2.64 -0.27 22.55
CA TRP A 73 -4.06 -0.06 22.66
C TRP A 73 -4.43 0.39 24.07
N THR A 74 -5.41 1.29 24.20
CA THR A 74 -5.96 1.76 25.47
C THR A 74 -7.46 1.69 25.38
N ALA A 75 -8.12 1.11 26.39
CA ALA A 75 -9.57 1.03 26.42
C ALA A 75 -10.19 2.44 26.40
N PRO A 76 -11.29 2.66 25.66
CA PRO A 76 -12.00 3.92 25.71
C PRO A 76 -12.45 4.19 27.15
N GLN A 77 -12.17 5.39 27.68
CA GLN A 77 -12.75 5.80 28.96
C GLN A 77 -14.26 5.95 28.79
N SER A 78 -15.03 5.26 29.63
CA SER A 78 -16.46 5.52 29.78
C SER A 78 -16.64 6.97 30.21
N GLN A 79 -17.38 7.76 29.43
CA GLN A 79 -17.81 9.09 29.87
C GLN A 79 -18.74 8.88 31.07
N GLU A 80 -18.30 9.27 32.27
CA GLU A 80 -19.23 9.47 33.39
C GLU A 80 -20.22 10.55 32.93
N ALA A 81 -21.50 10.16 32.80
CA ALA A 81 -22.57 11.11 32.60
C ALA A 81 -22.56 12.06 33.81
N ALA A 82 -22.38 13.36 33.56
CA ALA A 82 -22.56 14.36 34.59
C ALA A 82 -24.03 14.31 35.05
N GLU A 83 -24.25 14.06 36.33
CA GLU A 83 -25.55 14.21 37.00
C GLU A 83 -26.05 15.65 36.98
#